data_AF-A0A2J7QKX0-F1
#
_entry.id   AF-A0A2J7QKX0-F1
#
_cell.length_a   1.000
_cell.length_b   1.000
_cell.length_c   1.000
_cell.angle_alpha   90.00
_cell.angle_beta   90.00
_cell.angle_gamma   90.00
#
_symmetry.space_group_name_H-M   'P 1'
#
loop_
_entity.id
_entity.type
_entity.pdbx_description
1 polymer ?
#
loop_
_entity_poly.entity_id
_entity_poly.type
_entity_poly.pdbx_seq_one_letter_code
_entity_poly.pdbx_strand_id
1 'polypeptide(L)'
;MGVYLKSVLLHEVEVCVPYACYKQIIKAVITDNFSWMGEWKREIQNKPSASRMVEKRRRKRLRHRYSHVDGGYKEKVMNVGLKLSHDRFLPHPCQYDYEVLLQNSTFCLVPRGRRLGSFRFLEALHAGCIPVLLSNGWALPFAQVIDWNKAVIWADERLLLQVPDVVRSVNATKVLALRQQTQILWERYFSSIEKIVFTTLEIIRERLPSQPSRDGLVWNSSPGALLTLPQFSDTLRHYPFYLDVLGAEPGNKFTAVIYSQLGGPAASTSPLYRLIRNVARSVYVARIVILWSGEKPPPPRSRWPSLSSSISQRFYPHPLIQTAAVLSLDEDCLLTTDEVDFAFAVWKSFPDRIVGYPARSHYWDDAKGSWGYTSKWTNDYSIVLTGAAFYHRYYNFLYTHWLSPLLHKTVEQSQNCEDILMNFLVSHVTHRPPIKVTQRKQYKEQPPGGARSPWNDPDHFIQRQTCLNTFAAVFGYMPLLRSNMRLDPVLFKDPVSNLRKKYRQIELVGS
;
A
#
# COMPACT_ATOMS: atom_id res chain seq x y z
N MET A 1 14.12 39.31 -44.57
CA MET A 1 13.52 39.94 -43.38
C MET A 1 12.13 39.36 -43.16
N GLY A 2 11.64 39.29 -41.91
CA GLY A 2 10.38 38.60 -41.53
C GLY A 2 10.65 37.13 -41.15
N VAL A 3 11.09 36.81 -39.93
CA VAL A 3 10.39 36.85 -38.61
C VAL A 3 9.29 35.78 -38.50
N TYR A 4 9.60 34.72 -37.74
CA TYR A 4 8.68 33.67 -37.30
C TYR A 4 7.76 34.17 -36.19
N LEU A 5 6.51 33.70 -36.18
CA LEU A 5 5.68 33.67 -34.97
C LEU A 5 4.87 32.36 -34.94
N LYS A 6 5.14 31.54 -33.92
CA LYS A 6 4.46 30.24 -33.69
C LYS A 6 3.04 30.50 -33.20
N SER A 7 2.04 29.88 -33.83
CA SER A 7 0.73 29.71 -33.21
C SER A 7 0.82 28.73 -32.03
N VAL A 8 0.23 29.13 -30.90
CA VAL A 8 0.28 28.38 -29.64
C VAL A 8 -0.69 27.19 -29.68
N LEU A 9 -0.23 26.03 -29.19
CA LEU A 9 -1.05 24.83 -29.00
C LEU A 9 -2.17 25.09 -27.99
N LEU A 10 -3.42 24.98 -28.46
CA LEU A 10 -4.60 24.84 -27.61
C LEU A 10 -4.65 23.39 -27.09
N HIS A 11 -4.36 23.18 -25.80
CA HIS A 11 -4.61 21.91 -25.13
C HIS A 11 -6.02 21.90 -24.53
N GLU A 12 -6.83 20.93 -24.95
CA GLU A 12 -8.19 20.75 -24.47
C GLU A 12 -8.21 20.17 -23.05
N VAL A 13 -9.15 20.65 -22.21
CA VAL A 13 -9.48 20.01 -20.93
C VAL A 13 -10.65 19.06 -21.18
N GLU A 14 -10.37 17.78 -21.36
CA GLU A 14 -11.40 16.76 -21.53
C GLU A 14 -12.17 16.53 -20.22
N VAL A 15 -13.43 16.98 -20.21
CA VAL A 15 -14.44 16.55 -19.23
C VAL A 15 -15.19 15.38 -19.84
N CYS A 16 -14.86 14.14 -19.45
CA CYS A 16 -15.57 13.00 -19.97
C CYS A 16 -16.97 12.93 -19.34
N VAL A 17 -18.00 13.04 -20.19
CA VAL A 17 -19.35 12.61 -19.86
C VAL A 17 -19.38 11.09 -19.98
N PRO A 18 -19.56 10.31 -18.89
CA PRO A 18 -19.55 8.86 -19.00
C PRO A 18 -20.80 8.43 -19.77
N TYR A 19 -20.56 7.96 -21.00
CA TYR A 19 -21.43 7.86 -22.19
C TYR A 19 -21.14 8.93 -23.26
N ALA A 20 -20.20 8.63 -24.17
CA ALA A 20 -20.12 9.22 -25.51
C ALA A 20 -21.37 8.94 -26.40
N CYS A 21 -22.39 8.28 -25.86
CA CYS A 21 -23.68 7.99 -26.49
C CYS A 21 -24.85 8.87 -25.97
N TYR A 22 -24.57 9.92 -25.18
CA TYR A 22 -25.63 10.75 -24.60
C TYR A 22 -26.43 11.58 -25.63
N LYS A 23 -25.93 11.74 -26.86
CA LYS A 23 -26.66 12.37 -27.98
C LYS A 23 -27.93 11.61 -28.44
N GLN A 24 -28.18 10.39 -27.96
CA GLN A 24 -29.38 9.60 -28.33
C GLN A 24 -30.36 9.31 -27.18
N ILE A 25 -30.01 9.60 -25.92
CA ILE A 25 -30.77 9.12 -24.74
C ILE A 25 -32.00 9.98 -24.40
N ILE A 26 -32.26 11.08 -25.11
CA ILE A 26 -33.57 11.77 -25.06
C ILE A 26 -34.69 10.96 -25.78
N LYS A 27 -34.36 9.89 -26.53
CA LYS A 27 -35.34 9.16 -27.37
C LYS A 27 -35.85 7.80 -26.86
N ALA A 28 -35.39 7.25 -25.74
CA ALA A 28 -35.83 5.92 -25.29
C ALA A 28 -35.75 5.70 -23.76
N VAL A 29 -36.81 6.06 -23.02
CA VAL A 29 -37.03 5.62 -21.62
C VAL A 29 -38.49 5.23 -21.40
N ILE A 30 -38.90 4.05 -21.88
CA ILE A 30 -40.12 3.33 -21.46
C ILE A 30 -39.81 1.83 -21.43
N THR A 31 -40.28 1.12 -20.37
CA THR A 31 -40.04 -0.31 -20.03
C THR A 31 -38.61 -0.62 -19.50
N ASP A 32 -38.33 -1.60 -18.61
CA ASP A 32 -39.24 -2.34 -17.71
C ASP A 32 -38.59 -2.82 -16.38
N ASN A 33 -39.29 -3.70 -15.64
CA ASN A 33 -39.01 -4.18 -14.28
C ASN A 33 -38.01 -5.35 -14.13
N PHE A 34 -37.41 -5.35 -12.94
CA PHE A 34 -36.79 -6.44 -12.14
C PHE A 34 -36.42 -7.81 -12.77
N SER A 35 -35.12 -8.11 -12.69
CA SER A 35 -34.57 -9.33 -12.06
C SER A 35 -33.05 -9.26 -12.08
N TRP A 36 -32.36 -9.18 -10.92
CA TRP A 36 -30.97 -9.66 -10.78
C TRP A 36 -30.45 -9.70 -9.34
N MET A 37 -30.11 -10.91 -8.85
CA MET A 37 -29.20 -11.13 -7.71
C MET A 37 -28.36 -12.44 -7.82
N GLY A 38 -28.30 -13.08 -9.00
CA GLY A 38 -27.65 -14.39 -9.19
C GLY A 38 -26.65 -14.57 -10.34
N GLU A 39 -26.27 -13.52 -11.12
CA GLU A 39 -25.28 -13.66 -12.21
C GLU A 39 -23.90 -13.08 -11.93
N TRP A 40 -23.77 -12.20 -10.95
CA TRP A 40 -22.47 -11.63 -10.55
C TRP A 40 -21.45 -12.69 -10.08
N LYS A 41 -21.92 -13.89 -9.71
CA LYS A 41 -21.08 -15.05 -9.36
C LYS A 41 -20.54 -15.85 -10.55
N ARG A 42 -21.03 -15.66 -11.78
CA ARG A 42 -20.66 -16.50 -12.95
C ARG A 42 -19.65 -15.87 -13.90
N GLU A 43 -19.41 -14.56 -13.82
CA GLU A 43 -18.63 -13.84 -14.84
C GLU A 43 -17.15 -13.57 -14.46
N ILE A 44 -16.75 -13.87 -13.22
CA ILE A 44 -15.37 -13.67 -12.72
C ILE A 44 -14.52 -14.97 -12.74
N GLN A 45 -15.14 -16.15 -12.86
CA GLN A 45 -14.45 -17.44 -12.58
C GLN A 45 -14.13 -18.34 -13.79
N ASN A 46 -14.35 -17.92 -15.04
CA ASN A 46 -13.94 -18.71 -16.20
C ASN A 46 -13.46 -17.87 -17.39
N LYS A 47 -12.15 -17.88 -17.64
CA LYS A 47 -11.60 -17.89 -19.01
C LYS A 47 -11.04 -19.29 -19.26
N PRO A 48 -11.46 -19.94 -20.35
CA PRO A 48 -10.46 -20.24 -21.36
C PRO A 48 -10.87 -19.84 -22.78
N SER A 49 -9.90 -19.99 -23.67
CA SER A 49 -9.86 -19.69 -25.10
C SER A 49 -11.01 -20.21 -25.98
N ALA A 50 -11.13 -19.54 -27.15
CA ALA A 50 -11.61 -20.02 -28.45
C ALA A 50 -12.96 -19.50 -29.00
N SER A 51 -12.81 -18.68 -30.05
CA SER A 51 -13.60 -18.54 -31.28
C SER A 51 -14.89 -19.35 -31.51
N ARG A 52 -15.89 -18.65 -32.09
CA ARG A 52 -16.97 -19.15 -32.97
C ARG A 52 -17.93 -20.23 -32.42
N MET A 53 -18.91 -19.87 -31.55
CA MET A 53 -20.27 -20.47 -31.64
C MET A 53 -21.45 -19.77 -30.90
N VAL A 54 -21.73 -18.47 -31.09
CA VAL A 54 -22.88 -17.80 -30.39
C VAL A 54 -23.93 -17.14 -31.33
N GLU A 55 -23.73 -17.14 -32.65
CA GLU A 55 -24.58 -16.36 -33.59
C GLU A 55 -25.99 -16.95 -33.88
N LYS A 56 -26.32 -18.19 -33.44
CA LYS A 56 -27.54 -18.88 -33.88
C LYS A 56 -28.70 -19.00 -32.88
N ARG A 57 -28.55 -18.60 -31.61
CA ARG A 57 -29.62 -18.80 -30.58
C ARG A 57 -30.42 -17.56 -30.16
N ARG A 58 -30.06 -16.34 -30.57
CA ARG A 58 -30.70 -15.09 -30.09
C ARG A 58 -31.91 -14.60 -30.91
N ARG A 59 -32.22 -15.18 -32.08
CA ARG A 59 -33.24 -14.68 -33.03
C ARG A 59 -34.70 -15.17 -32.84
N LYS A 60 -35.02 -16.03 -31.85
CA LYS A 60 -36.34 -16.72 -31.80
C LYS A 60 -37.24 -16.44 -30.58
N ARG A 61 -36.93 -15.48 -29.70
CA ARG A 61 -37.72 -15.18 -28.47
C ARG A 61 -38.27 -13.74 -28.33
N LEU A 62 -38.15 -12.90 -29.36
CA LEU A 62 -38.53 -11.47 -29.33
C LEU A 62 -39.82 -11.15 -30.13
N ARG A 63 -40.78 -12.08 -30.23
CA ARG A 63 -41.98 -11.91 -31.08
C ARG A 63 -43.34 -12.17 -30.40
N HIS A 64 -43.40 -12.29 -29.07
CA HIS A 64 -44.69 -12.38 -28.34
C HIS A 64 -44.66 -11.74 -26.95
N ARG A 65 -44.88 -10.42 -26.92
CA ARG A 65 -45.67 -9.65 -25.94
C ARG A 65 -45.34 -8.17 -26.08
N TYR A 66 -46.27 -7.40 -26.64
CA TYR A 66 -46.61 -6.03 -26.24
C TYR A 66 -47.87 -5.63 -27.01
N SER A 67 -49.00 -5.77 -26.33
CA SER A 67 -50.28 -5.22 -26.72
C SER A 67 -50.96 -4.73 -25.45
N HIS A 68 -51.62 -3.57 -25.54
CA HIS A 68 -52.47 -2.91 -24.55
C HIS A 68 -51.86 -1.91 -23.53
N VAL A 69 -52.42 -0.68 -23.65
CA VAL A 69 -52.84 0.28 -22.61
C VAL A 69 -51.89 1.45 -22.24
N ASP A 70 -52.34 2.64 -22.68
CA ASP A 70 -52.33 4.01 -22.11
C ASP A 70 -51.05 4.58 -21.43
N GLY A 71 -50.68 5.86 -21.56
CA GLY A 71 -51.47 7.06 -21.92
C GLY A 71 -51.66 7.94 -20.66
N GLY A 72 -51.23 9.20 -20.57
CA GLY A 72 -50.42 9.98 -21.50
C GLY A 72 -50.02 11.35 -20.91
N TYR A 73 -48.88 11.44 -20.21
CA TYR A 73 -48.26 12.73 -19.88
C TYR A 73 -47.32 13.16 -21.02
N LYS A 74 -47.92 13.64 -22.13
CA LYS A 74 -47.20 14.14 -23.31
C LYS A 74 -47.92 15.36 -23.89
N GLU A 75 -47.75 16.52 -23.27
CA GLU A 75 -48.03 17.78 -23.98
C GLU A 75 -47.21 18.97 -23.47
N LYS A 76 -45.97 19.06 -23.96
CA LYS A 76 -45.34 20.29 -24.46
C LYS A 76 -43.97 19.95 -25.08
N VAL A 77 -43.56 20.76 -26.06
CA VAL A 77 -42.28 20.65 -26.82
C VAL A 77 -42.18 19.44 -27.78
N MET A 78 -43.08 19.40 -28.78
CA MET A 78 -42.71 18.92 -30.13
C MET A 78 -43.38 19.82 -31.17
N ASN A 79 -42.64 20.82 -31.68
CA ASN A 79 -43.02 21.54 -32.89
C ASN A 79 -41.83 22.23 -33.57
N VAL A 80 -40.90 21.42 -34.10
CA VAL A 80 -40.07 21.80 -35.27
C VAL A 80 -39.94 20.53 -36.12
N GLY A 81 -40.47 20.56 -37.34
CA GLY A 81 -40.51 19.40 -38.21
C GLY A 81 -39.17 19.12 -38.90
N LEU A 82 -38.81 17.84 -38.99
CA LEU A 82 -37.79 17.34 -39.92
C LEU A 82 -38.28 16.01 -40.49
N LYS A 83 -38.68 16.01 -41.77
CA LYS A 83 -38.89 14.79 -42.55
C LYS A 83 -37.56 14.04 -42.60
N LEU A 84 -37.53 12.80 -42.10
CA LEU A 84 -36.41 11.89 -42.30
C LEU A 84 -36.90 10.66 -43.04
N SER A 85 -36.37 10.51 -44.26
CA SER A 85 -36.49 9.32 -45.10
C SER A 85 -36.00 8.08 -44.36
N HIS A 86 -36.68 6.94 -44.58
CA HIS A 86 -36.15 5.63 -44.22
C HIS A 86 -34.90 5.32 -45.05
N ASP A 87 -33.73 5.73 -44.59
CA ASP A 87 -32.48 4.97 -44.69
C ASP A 87 -31.33 5.66 -43.94
N ARG A 88 -30.38 4.85 -43.45
CA ARG A 88 -29.23 5.20 -42.58
C ARG A 88 -29.52 5.37 -41.08
N PHE A 89 -29.85 4.25 -40.43
CA PHE A 89 -29.42 3.98 -39.05
C PHE A 89 -28.45 2.78 -39.03
N LEU A 90 -27.18 3.06 -39.36
CA LEU A 90 -26.07 2.17 -38.99
C LEU A 90 -25.43 2.73 -37.71
N PRO A 91 -25.17 1.91 -36.68
CA PRO A 91 -24.45 2.38 -35.50
C PRO A 91 -22.98 2.60 -35.86
N HIS A 92 -22.52 3.85 -35.80
CA HIS A 92 -21.09 4.11 -35.76
C HIS A 92 -20.52 3.52 -34.46
N PRO A 93 -19.49 2.65 -34.51
CA PRO A 93 -18.83 2.20 -33.29
C PRO A 93 -18.21 3.40 -32.57
N CYS A 94 -18.30 3.44 -31.24
CA CYS A 94 -17.51 4.39 -30.46
C CYS A 94 -16.03 4.11 -30.74
N GLN A 95 -15.32 5.11 -31.24
CA GLN A 95 -13.93 4.99 -31.68
C GLN A 95 -12.92 4.92 -30.51
N TYR A 96 -13.42 5.09 -29.28
CA TYR A 96 -12.66 5.18 -28.05
C TYR A 96 -13.12 4.13 -27.04
N ASP A 97 -12.17 3.53 -26.34
CA ASP A 97 -12.43 2.62 -25.21
C ASP A 97 -12.87 3.43 -23.99
N TYR A 98 -13.93 2.97 -23.32
CA TYR A 98 -14.49 3.61 -22.12
C TYR A 98 -13.49 3.64 -20.96
N GLU A 99 -12.73 2.57 -20.78
CA GLU A 99 -11.76 2.48 -19.67
C GLU A 99 -10.60 3.45 -19.87
N VAL A 100 -10.06 3.51 -21.09
CA VAL A 100 -8.99 4.45 -21.47
C VAL A 100 -9.44 5.91 -21.35
N LEU A 101 -10.66 6.23 -21.81
CA LEU A 101 -11.23 7.57 -21.63
C LEU A 101 -11.34 7.95 -20.15
N LEU A 102 -11.81 7.04 -19.30
CA LEU A 102 -12.02 7.30 -17.88
C LEU A 102 -10.69 7.50 -17.13
N GLN A 103 -9.66 6.73 -17.46
CA GLN A 103 -8.31 6.85 -16.89
C GLN A 103 -7.60 8.15 -17.32
N ASN A 104 -7.75 8.55 -18.58
CA ASN A 104 -7.18 9.80 -19.11
C ASN A 104 -7.91 11.06 -18.60
N SER A 105 -9.13 10.92 -18.08
CA SER A 105 -9.97 12.04 -17.66
C SER A 105 -9.51 12.66 -16.34
N THR A 106 -9.54 13.99 -16.27
CA THR A 106 -9.29 14.72 -15.01
C THR A 106 -10.53 14.78 -14.14
N PHE A 107 -11.68 15.10 -14.74
CA PHE A 107 -12.98 15.27 -14.09
C PHE A 107 -14.02 14.37 -14.75
N CYS A 108 -14.82 13.66 -13.95
CA CYS A 108 -15.83 12.73 -14.42
C CYS A 108 -17.21 13.14 -13.92
N LEU A 109 -18.11 13.45 -14.85
CA LEU A 109 -19.47 13.88 -14.51
C LEU A 109 -20.29 12.70 -13.97
N VAL A 110 -20.72 12.80 -12.72
CA VAL A 110 -21.51 11.78 -12.03
C VAL A 110 -22.91 12.35 -11.74
N PRO A 111 -23.85 12.27 -12.70
CA PRO A 111 -25.23 12.64 -12.47
C PRO A 111 -25.94 11.60 -11.59
N ARG A 112 -27.04 12.02 -10.97
CA ARG A 112 -27.94 11.15 -10.21
C ARG A 112 -28.36 9.93 -11.06
N GLY A 113 -28.23 8.74 -10.48
CA GLY A 113 -28.69 7.50 -11.10
C GLY A 113 -30.21 7.34 -11.07
N ARG A 114 -30.74 6.33 -11.76
CA ARG A 114 -32.18 5.95 -11.72
C ARG A 114 -32.61 5.37 -10.35
N ARG A 115 -31.69 5.24 -9.39
CA ARG A 115 -31.85 4.72 -8.03
C ARG A 115 -31.01 5.57 -7.07
N LEU A 116 -30.97 5.20 -5.78
CA LEU A 116 -30.21 5.88 -4.70
C LEU A 116 -28.67 5.85 -4.85
N GLY A 117 -28.14 5.49 -6.03
CA GLY A 117 -26.71 5.48 -6.30
C GLY A 117 -26.40 5.47 -7.80
N SER A 118 -25.15 5.77 -8.13
CA SER A 118 -24.62 5.82 -9.50
C SER A 118 -23.34 4.99 -9.57
N PHE A 119 -23.30 3.95 -10.41
CA PHE A 119 -22.12 3.09 -10.58
C PHE A 119 -20.90 3.88 -11.08
N ARG A 120 -21.15 4.91 -11.90
CA ARG A 120 -20.18 5.91 -12.37
C ARG A 120 -19.34 6.54 -11.23
N PHE A 121 -19.88 6.62 -10.03
CA PHE A 121 -19.15 7.16 -8.88
C PHE A 121 -17.97 6.24 -8.50
N LEU A 122 -18.22 4.94 -8.37
CA LEU A 122 -17.18 3.97 -8.06
C LEU A 122 -16.19 3.80 -9.22
N GLU A 123 -16.68 3.86 -10.46
CA GLU A 123 -15.81 3.87 -11.66
C GLU A 123 -14.87 5.09 -11.67
N ALA A 124 -15.40 6.29 -11.43
CA ALA A 124 -14.59 7.51 -11.34
C ALA A 124 -13.56 7.43 -10.20
N LEU A 125 -13.97 6.93 -9.02
CA LEU A 125 -13.04 6.73 -7.90
C LEU A 125 -11.91 5.75 -8.24
N HIS A 126 -12.24 4.63 -8.90
CA HIS A 126 -11.27 3.64 -9.38
C HIS A 126 -10.24 4.27 -10.33
N ALA A 127 -10.71 4.98 -11.36
CA ALA A 127 -9.86 5.59 -12.38
C ALA A 127 -9.03 6.80 -11.89
N GLY A 128 -9.19 7.21 -10.62
CA GLY A 128 -8.54 8.41 -10.09
C GLY A 128 -9.11 9.71 -10.66
N CYS A 129 -10.27 9.64 -11.31
CA CYS A 129 -10.93 10.75 -11.96
C CYS A 129 -11.81 11.48 -10.93
N ILE A 130 -11.68 12.81 -10.81
CA ILE A 130 -12.39 13.58 -9.78
C ILE A 130 -13.90 13.52 -10.06
N PRO A 131 -14.73 12.97 -9.15
CA PRO A 131 -16.17 12.94 -9.35
C PRO A 131 -16.75 14.35 -9.27
N VAL A 132 -17.41 14.79 -10.34
CA VAL A 132 -18.22 16.01 -10.37
C VAL A 132 -19.67 15.58 -10.14
N LEU A 133 -20.14 15.71 -8.90
CA LEU A 133 -21.43 15.22 -8.46
C LEU A 133 -22.54 16.17 -8.86
N LEU A 134 -23.37 15.75 -9.82
CA LEU A 134 -24.59 16.45 -10.23
C LEU A 134 -25.81 15.68 -9.67
N SER A 135 -25.94 15.72 -8.34
CA SER A 135 -27.03 15.04 -7.63
C SER A 135 -27.33 15.72 -6.29
N ASN A 136 -28.31 16.62 -6.28
CA ASN A 136 -28.69 17.38 -5.09
C ASN A 136 -29.26 16.43 -4.00
N GLY A 137 -28.78 16.57 -2.77
CA GLY A 137 -29.22 15.74 -1.63
C GLY A 137 -28.83 14.25 -1.70
N TRP A 138 -27.74 13.89 -2.38
CA TRP A 138 -27.24 12.50 -2.35
C TRP A 138 -26.44 12.21 -1.08
N ALA A 139 -26.95 11.30 -0.24
CA ALA A 139 -26.16 10.69 0.83
C ALA A 139 -25.10 9.73 0.24
N LEU A 140 -23.85 10.18 0.23
CA LEU A 140 -22.72 9.38 -0.26
C LEU A 140 -22.35 8.23 0.70
N PRO A 141 -21.72 7.15 0.20
CA PRO A 141 -21.25 6.06 1.04
C PRO A 141 -20.35 6.56 2.17
N PHE A 142 -20.57 6.07 3.39
CA PHE A 142 -19.77 6.37 4.59
C PHE A 142 -19.56 7.87 4.90
N ALA A 143 -20.44 8.77 4.42
CA ALA A 143 -20.32 10.22 4.58
C ALA A 143 -20.28 10.75 6.03
N GLN A 144 -20.56 9.89 7.02
CA GLN A 144 -20.39 10.20 8.45
C GLN A 144 -18.92 10.15 8.92
N VAL A 145 -18.03 9.50 8.16
CA VAL A 145 -16.59 9.37 8.49
C VAL A 145 -15.68 9.80 7.34
N ILE A 146 -16.14 9.67 6.08
CA ILE A 146 -15.42 10.19 4.91
C ILE A 146 -15.85 11.65 4.65
N ASP A 147 -14.89 12.56 4.69
CA ASP A 147 -15.04 13.96 4.29
C ASP A 147 -14.92 14.08 2.76
N TRP A 148 -16.06 13.88 2.10
CA TRP A 148 -16.13 13.90 0.63
C TRP A 148 -15.71 15.24 0.00
N ASN A 149 -15.71 16.35 0.75
CA ASN A 149 -15.25 17.66 0.24
C ASN A 149 -13.77 17.67 -0.15
N LYS A 150 -12.99 16.70 0.35
CA LYS A 150 -11.59 16.48 -0.01
C LYS A 150 -11.40 15.60 -1.25
N ALA A 151 -12.47 15.03 -1.83
CA ALA A 151 -12.39 14.05 -2.91
C ALA A 151 -13.34 14.30 -4.09
N VAL A 152 -14.36 15.17 -3.97
CA VAL A 152 -15.35 15.43 -5.02
C VAL A 152 -15.56 16.92 -5.27
N ILE A 153 -16.10 17.25 -6.44
CA ILE A 153 -16.64 18.57 -6.75
C ILE A 153 -18.16 18.47 -6.71
N TRP A 154 -18.80 19.27 -5.88
CA TRP A 154 -20.25 19.39 -5.83
C TRP A 154 -20.73 20.35 -6.93
N ALA A 155 -21.69 19.91 -7.74
CA ALA A 155 -22.34 20.71 -8.77
C ALA A 155 -23.86 20.69 -8.58
N ASP A 156 -24.48 21.87 -8.57
CA ASP A 156 -25.93 21.98 -8.49
C ASP A 156 -26.57 21.52 -9.81
N GLU A 157 -27.54 20.62 -9.74
CA GLU A 157 -28.34 20.16 -10.90
C GLU A 157 -28.91 21.33 -11.72
N ARG A 158 -29.25 22.45 -11.06
CA ARG A 158 -29.79 23.67 -11.69
C ARG A 158 -28.75 24.45 -12.49
N LEU A 159 -27.45 24.25 -12.21
CA LEU A 159 -26.34 24.99 -12.79
C LEU A 159 -25.48 24.13 -13.74
N LEU A 160 -26.05 23.06 -14.31
CA LEU A 160 -25.37 22.13 -15.21
C LEU A 160 -24.54 22.81 -16.31
N LEU A 161 -25.04 23.90 -16.91
CA LEU A 161 -24.34 24.62 -17.97
C LEU A 161 -23.09 25.39 -17.48
N GLN A 162 -22.98 25.69 -16.19
CA GLN A 162 -21.84 26.38 -15.58
C GLN A 162 -20.75 25.41 -15.09
N VAL A 163 -21.05 24.10 -15.02
CA VAL A 163 -20.10 23.07 -14.56
C VAL A 163 -18.75 23.10 -15.30
N PRO A 164 -18.68 23.30 -16.64
CA PRO A 164 -17.41 23.42 -17.35
C PRO A 164 -16.51 24.55 -16.83
N ASP A 165 -17.09 25.69 -16.46
CA ASP A 165 -16.34 26.85 -15.98
C ASP A 165 -15.93 26.68 -14.52
N VAL A 166 -16.79 26.04 -13.71
CA VAL A 166 -16.43 25.61 -12.35
C VAL A 166 -15.21 24.70 -12.37
N VAL A 167 -15.19 23.63 -13.18
CA VAL A 167 -14.03 22.70 -13.21
C VAL A 167 -12.76 23.33 -13.80
N ARG A 168 -12.90 24.23 -14.80
CA ARG A 168 -11.76 25.01 -15.34
C ARG A 168 -11.16 25.97 -14.31
N SER A 169 -11.96 26.48 -13.37
CA SER A 169 -11.47 27.37 -12.30
C SER A 169 -10.68 26.65 -11.20
N VAL A 170 -10.70 25.31 -11.15
CA VAL A 170 -9.99 24.54 -10.12
C VAL A 170 -8.48 24.54 -10.43
N ASN A 171 -7.69 25.05 -9.50
CA ASN A 171 -6.24 25.10 -9.65
C ASN A 171 -5.60 23.69 -9.65
N ALA A 172 -4.44 23.57 -10.31
CA ALA A 172 -3.75 22.29 -10.48
C ALA A 172 -3.36 21.61 -9.16
N THR A 173 -3.08 22.38 -8.11
CA THR A 173 -2.76 21.85 -6.77
C THR A 173 -3.97 21.21 -6.10
N LYS A 174 -5.16 21.82 -6.20
CA LYS A 174 -6.41 21.20 -5.72
C LYS A 174 -6.82 20.02 -6.60
N VAL A 175 -6.61 20.06 -7.92
CA VAL A 175 -6.81 18.88 -8.79
C VAL A 175 -5.96 17.70 -8.32
N LEU A 176 -4.67 17.92 -8.07
CA LEU A 176 -3.77 16.87 -7.58
C LEU A 176 -4.22 16.32 -6.21
N ALA A 177 -4.56 17.20 -5.26
CA ALA A 177 -5.04 16.79 -3.94
C ALA A 177 -6.35 15.99 -4.01
N LEU A 178 -7.32 16.43 -4.82
CA LEU A 178 -8.58 15.72 -5.05
C LEU A 178 -8.32 14.32 -5.65
N ARG A 179 -7.48 14.20 -6.71
CA ARG A 179 -7.13 12.90 -7.32
C ARG A 179 -6.44 11.96 -6.32
N GLN A 180 -5.51 12.49 -5.51
CA GLN A 180 -4.84 11.71 -4.46
C GLN A 180 -5.84 11.20 -3.42
N GLN A 181 -6.74 12.05 -2.92
CA GLN A 181 -7.76 11.64 -1.95
C GLN A 181 -8.74 10.62 -2.56
N THR A 182 -9.17 10.83 -3.80
CA THR A 182 -9.99 9.89 -4.57
C THR A 182 -9.37 8.49 -4.58
N GLN A 183 -8.08 8.38 -4.91
CA GLN A 183 -7.36 7.10 -4.94
C GLN A 183 -7.18 6.50 -3.55
N ILE A 184 -6.85 7.29 -2.51
CA ILE A 184 -6.78 6.82 -1.13
C ILE A 184 -8.13 6.21 -0.70
N LEU A 185 -9.24 6.91 -0.94
CA LEU A 185 -10.57 6.40 -0.55
C LEU A 185 -10.94 5.14 -1.33
N TRP A 186 -10.66 5.09 -2.64
CA TRP A 186 -10.85 3.89 -3.45
C TRP A 186 -10.07 2.71 -2.90
N GLU A 187 -8.74 2.85 -2.77
CA GLU A 187 -7.85 1.79 -2.33
C GLU A 187 -8.13 1.30 -0.91
N ARG A 188 -8.49 2.19 0.02
CA ARG A 188 -8.70 1.80 1.42
C ARG A 188 -10.09 1.23 1.69
N TYR A 189 -11.14 1.71 1.01
CA TYR A 189 -12.52 1.39 1.40
C TYR A 189 -13.41 0.78 0.31
N PHE A 190 -13.13 1.01 -0.97
CA PHE A 190 -14.04 0.65 -2.07
C PHE A 190 -13.48 -0.37 -3.09
N SER A 191 -12.16 -0.64 -3.07
CA SER A 191 -11.51 -1.50 -4.09
C SER A 191 -11.92 -2.98 -4.06
N SER A 192 -12.67 -3.43 -3.06
CA SER A 192 -13.25 -4.77 -2.99
C SER A 192 -14.50 -4.79 -2.11
N ILE A 193 -15.38 -5.78 -2.30
CA ILE A 193 -16.56 -5.99 -1.43
C ILE A 193 -16.10 -6.21 0.03
N GLU A 194 -15.00 -6.93 0.23
CA GLU A 194 -14.41 -7.18 1.55
C GLU A 194 -14.05 -5.88 2.27
N LYS A 195 -13.39 -4.92 1.60
CA LYS A 195 -13.10 -3.60 2.17
C LYS A 195 -14.37 -2.83 2.51
N ILE A 196 -15.39 -2.86 1.65
CA ILE A 196 -16.70 -2.23 1.91
C ILE A 196 -17.37 -2.84 3.15
N VAL A 197 -17.33 -4.17 3.29
CA VAL A 197 -17.88 -4.90 4.45
C VAL A 197 -17.11 -4.56 5.72
N PHE A 198 -15.78 -4.65 5.74
CA PHE A 198 -14.98 -4.31 6.92
C PHE A 198 -15.11 -2.83 7.31
N THR A 199 -15.19 -1.92 6.33
CA THR A 199 -15.47 -0.49 6.57
C THR A 199 -16.82 -0.31 7.27
N THR A 200 -17.85 -1.01 6.78
CA THR A 200 -19.19 -0.97 7.39
C THR A 200 -19.17 -1.53 8.81
N LEU A 201 -18.45 -2.63 9.05
CA LEU A 201 -18.34 -3.25 10.37
C LEU A 201 -17.59 -2.36 11.37
N GLU A 202 -16.49 -1.73 10.97
CA GLU A 202 -15.75 -0.81 11.85
C GLU A 202 -16.55 0.49 12.12
N ILE A 203 -17.31 1.00 11.15
CA ILE A 203 -18.27 2.10 11.36
C ILE A 203 -19.38 1.71 12.35
N ILE A 204 -19.90 0.48 12.28
CA ILE A 204 -20.90 -0.02 13.24
C ILE A 204 -20.27 -0.20 14.61
N ARG A 205 -19.02 -0.69 14.67
CA ARG A 205 -18.26 -0.90 15.90
C ARG A 205 -18.03 0.40 16.66
N GLU A 206 -17.67 1.49 15.98
CA GLU A 206 -17.50 2.82 16.58
C GLU A 206 -18.80 3.43 17.15
N ARG A 207 -19.98 2.88 16.81
CA ARG A 207 -21.26 3.26 17.42
C ARG A 207 -21.57 2.51 18.73
N LEU A 208 -20.78 1.50 19.10
CA LEU A 208 -20.99 0.74 20.34
C LEU A 208 -20.41 1.51 21.53
N PRO A 209 -21.17 1.73 22.64
CA PRO A 209 -20.74 2.59 23.75
C PRO A 209 -19.41 2.22 24.43
N SER A 210 -18.97 0.96 24.30
CA SER A 210 -17.73 0.43 24.90
C SER A 210 -16.54 0.40 23.93
N GLN A 211 -16.68 0.93 22.71
CA GLN A 211 -15.60 0.94 21.72
C GLN A 211 -15.03 2.34 21.54
N PRO A 212 -13.70 2.50 21.40
CA PRO A 212 -13.09 3.79 21.12
C PRO A 212 -13.48 4.25 19.71
N SER A 213 -13.98 5.49 19.61
CA SER A 213 -14.18 6.16 18.33
C SER A 213 -12.83 6.65 17.78
N ARG A 214 -12.64 6.59 16.46
CA ARG A 214 -11.43 7.08 15.79
C ARG A 214 -11.55 8.57 15.45
N ASP A 215 -10.41 9.27 15.45
CA ASP A 215 -10.33 10.62 14.89
C ASP A 215 -10.70 10.61 13.40
N GLY A 216 -11.46 11.62 12.94
CA GLY A 216 -11.85 11.75 11.53
C GLY A 216 -10.68 11.83 10.54
N LEU A 217 -9.50 12.25 10.99
CA LEU A 217 -8.26 12.17 10.21
C LEU A 217 -7.95 10.73 9.80
N VAL A 218 -8.15 9.75 10.68
CA VAL A 218 -7.84 8.33 10.43
C VAL A 218 -8.67 7.77 9.27
N TRP A 219 -9.93 8.20 9.17
CA TRP A 219 -10.82 7.82 8.07
C TRP A 219 -10.45 8.48 6.73
N ASN A 220 -9.71 9.59 6.75
CA ASN A 220 -9.44 10.44 5.58
C ASN A 220 -7.95 10.55 5.21
N SER A 221 -7.10 9.66 5.71
CA SER A 221 -5.65 9.65 5.48
C SER A 221 -5.15 8.23 5.22
N SER A 222 -3.99 8.10 4.57
CA SER A 222 -3.29 6.80 4.46
C SER A 222 -2.66 6.46 5.83
N PRO A 223 -2.79 5.22 6.34
CA PRO A 223 -3.22 3.99 5.67
C PRO A 223 -4.73 3.67 5.79
N GLY A 224 -5.51 4.55 6.44
CA GLY A 224 -6.93 4.37 6.68
C GLY A 224 -7.26 3.59 7.96
N ALA A 225 -8.53 3.64 8.35
CA ALA A 225 -9.03 3.06 9.60
C ALA A 225 -8.88 1.53 9.69
N LEU A 226 -8.94 0.81 8.55
CA LEU A 226 -8.78 -0.65 8.50
C LEU A 226 -7.36 -1.14 8.87
N LEU A 227 -6.37 -0.24 8.82
CA LEU A 227 -4.97 -0.50 9.15
C LEU A 227 -4.48 0.34 10.35
N THR A 228 -5.39 1.08 10.98
CA THR A 228 -5.15 1.91 12.16
C THR A 228 -6.01 1.39 13.31
N LEU A 229 -5.44 0.46 14.06
CA LEU A 229 -6.13 -0.33 15.08
C LEU A 229 -6.13 0.40 16.44
N PRO A 230 -7.27 0.93 16.92
CA PRO A 230 -7.32 1.74 18.14
C PRO A 230 -6.96 0.96 19.41
N GLN A 231 -6.90 -0.38 19.33
CA GLN A 231 -6.41 -1.26 20.40
C GLN A 231 -4.90 -1.11 20.66
N PHE A 232 -4.14 -0.52 19.72
CA PHE A 232 -2.72 -0.20 19.94
C PHE A 232 -2.53 1.09 20.73
N SER A 233 -3.25 2.15 20.36
CA SER A 233 -3.32 3.42 21.11
C SER A 233 -4.47 4.30 20.62
N ASP A 234 -5.03 5.05 21.57
CA ASP A 234 -5.89 6.22 21.39
C ASP A 234 -5.20 7.45 20.75
N THR A 235 -3.87 7.52 20.80
CA THR A 235 -3.09 8.73 20.50
C THR A 235 -2.43 8.64 19.13
N LEU A 236 -2.83 9.50 18.19
CA LEU A 236 -2.33 9.49 16.80
C LEU A 236 -0.81 9.61 16.67
N ARG A 237 -0.14 10.32 17.58
CA ARG A 237 1.33 10.46 17.61
C ARG A 237 2.08 9.14 17.86
N HIS A 238 1.40 8.08 18.29
CA HIS A 238 2.00 6.74 18.43
C HIS A 238 1.99 5.95 17.12
N TYR A 239 1.38 6.45 16.03
CA TYR A 239 1.41 5.81 14.73
C TYR A 239 2.41 6.54 13.81
N PRO A 240 3.31 5.81 13.11
CA PRO A 240 4.45 6.43 12.46
C PRO A 240 4.07 7.27 11.23
N PHE A 241 2.91 6.99 10.63
CA PHE A 241 2.39 7.65 9.44
C PHE A 241 1.64 8.96 9.70
N TYR A 242 1.40 9.33 10.97
CA TYR A 242 0.79 10.62 11.34
C TYR A 242 1.79 11.66 11.87
N LEU A 243 3.05 11.28 12.06
CA LEU A 243 4.08 12.14 12.63
C LEU A 243 4.28 13.44 11.81
N ASP A 244 4.45 13.31 10.49
CA ASP A 244 4.61 14.43 9.55
C ASP A 244 3.41 15.41 9.57
N VAL A 245 2.19 14.87 9.43
CA VAL A 245 0.93 15.66 9.46
C VAL A 245 0.73 16.39 10.79
N LEU A 246 1.24 15.84 11.90
CA LEU A 246 1.12 16.41 13.24
C LEU A 246 2.32 17.30 13.65
N GLY A 247 3.31 17.48 12.78
CA GLY A 247 4.56 18.19 13.10
C GLY A 247 5.31 17.56 14.29
N ALA A 248 5.23 16.23 14.42
CA ALA A 248 5.74 15.48 15.57
C ALA A 248 6.93 14.60 15.18
N GLU A 249 7.93 14.55 16.06
CA GLU A 249 9.12 13.71 15.89
C GLU A 249 8.93 12.33 16.54
N PRO A 250 9.51 11.25 15.96
CA PRO A 250 9.62 9.98 16.66
C PRO A 250 10.58 10.10 17.86
N GLY A 251 10.34 9.31 18.91
CA GLY A 251 11.13 9.36 20.15
C GLY A 251 12.63 9.11 19.92
N ASN A 252 13.48 9.85 20.65
CA ASN A 252 14.94 9.86 20.50
C ASN A 252 15.66 8.59 21.04
N LYS A 253 14.95 7.48 21.28
CA LYS A 253 15.56 6.22 21.75
C LYS A 253 14.93 4.99 21.10
N PHE A 254 15.70 3.91 21.02
CA PHE A 254 15.27 2.61 20.49
C PHE A 254 15.43 1.46 21.50
N THR A 255 14.69 0.38 21.27
CA THR A 255 14.89 -0.91 21.93
C THR A 255 15.52 -1.87 20.95
N ALA A 256 16.66 -2.46 21.29
CA ALA A 256 17.25 -3.53 20.50
C ALA A 256 16.62 -4.87 20.89
N VAL A 257 16.25 -5.67 19.90
CA VAL A 257 15.74 -7.04 20.03
C VAL A 257 16.71 -7.94 19.30
N ILE A 258 17.51 -8.70 20.05
CA ILE A 258 18.48 -9.65 19.52
C ILE A 258 17.88 -11.05 19.62
N TYR A 259 17.67 -11.70 18.48
CA TYR A 259 17.21 -13.09 18.43
C TYR A 259 18.41 -14.04 18.39
N SER A 260 18.45 -14.99 19.34
CA SER A 260 19.58 -15.89 19.56
C SER A 260 19.12 -17.34 19.48
N GLN A 261 19.72 -18.09 18.55
CA GLN A 261 19.50 -19.51 18.29
C GLN A 261 20.76 -20.35 18.58
N LEU A 262 21.95 -19.75 18.48
CA LEU A 262 23.23 -20.43 18.69
C LEU A 262 23.38 -20.87 20.16
N GLY A 263 23.19 -22.17 20.42
CA GLY A 263 23.60 -22.85 21.65
C GLY A 263 25.13 -22.93 21.85
N GLY A 264 25.87 -21.95 21.35
CA GLY A 264 27.31 -21.80 21.51
C GLY A 264 27.68 -21.37 22.95
N PRO A 265 28.96 -21.52 23.34
CA PRO A 265 29.40 -21.10 24.67
C PRO A 265 29.24 -19.60 24.86
N ALA A 266 28.68 -19.20 26.01
CA ALA A 266 28.49 -17.80 26.42
C ALA A 266 29.80 -17.12 26.86
N ALA A 267 30.85 -17.24 26.02
CA ALA A 267 32.15 -16.62 26.23
C ALA A 267 32.13 -15.14 25.82
N SER A 268 32.94 -14.31 26.49
CA SER A 268 33.04 -12.86 26.25
C SER A 268 33.52 -12.47 24.84
N THR A 269 34.06 -13.43 24.08
CA THR A 269 34.51 -13.31 22.69
C THR A 269 33.43 -13.66 21.65
N SER A 270 32.27 -14.21 22.09
CA SER A 270 31.23 -14.66 21.16
C SER A 270 30.64 -13.52 20.31
N PRO A 271 30.05 -13.80 19.15
CA PRO A 271 29.45 -12.78 18.28
C PRO A 271 28.38 -11.97 19.03
N LEU A 272 27.52 -12.68 19.77
CA LEU A 272 26.47 -12.10 20.61
C LEU A 272 27.02 -11.10 21.65
N TYR A 273 28.08 -11.45 22.39
CA TYR A 273 28.66 -10.53 23.39
C TYR A 273 29.33 -9.31 22.75
N ARG A 274 29.94 -9.46 21.55
CA ARG A 274 30.47 -8.33 20.78
C ARG A 274 29.35 -7.41 20.29
N LEU A 275 28.26 -7.97 19.75
CA LEU A 275 27.09 -7.22 19.30
C LEU A 275 26.41 -6.47 20.46
N ILE A 276 26.16 -7.13 21.59
CA ILE A 276 25.61 -6.49 22.80
C ILE A 276 26.49 -5.32 23.24
N ARG A 277 27.82 -5.49 23.26
CA ARG A 277 28.76 -4.42 23.65
C ARG A 277 28.70 -3.23 22.69
N ASN A 278 28.60 -3.47 21.38
CA ASN A 278 28.53 -2.41 20.38
C ASN A 278 27.19 -1.65 20.46
N VAL A 279 26.07 -2.37 20.64
CA VAL A 279 24.74 -1.76 20.79
C VAL A 279 24.62 -1.00 22.12
N ALA A 280 25.16 -1.53 23.21
CA ALA A 280 25.13 -0.90 24.54
C ALA A 280 25.97 0.38 24.65
N ARG A 281 26.84 0.66 23.67
CA ARG A 281 27.61 1.92 23.55
C ARG A 281 26.84 3.02 22.82
N SER A 282 25.74 2.71 22.15
CA SER A 282 24.88 3.69 21.49
C SER A 282 24.33 4.67 22.54
N VAL A 283 24.35 5.97 22.26
CA VAL A 283 23.72 6.96 23.14
C VAL A 283 22.19 6.93 23.07
N TYR A 284 21.62 6.26 22.05
CA TYR A 284 20.18 6.20 21.79
C TYR A 284 19.52 4.89 22.25
N VAL A 285 20.28 3.88 22.69
CA VAL A 285 19.67 2.63 23.18
C VAL A 285 18.98 2.88 24.53
N ALA A 286 17.68 2.58 24.62
CA ALA A 286 16.94 2.55 25.88
C ALA A 286 17.07 1.20 26.58
N ARG A 287 17.04 0.11 25.81
CA ARG A 287 17.02 -1.27 26.31
C ARG A 287 17.53 -2.25 25.25
N ILE A 288 18.15 -3.33 25.72
CA ILE A 288 18.44 -4.52 24.92
C ILE A 288 17.59 -5.67 25.47
N VAL A 289 16.85 -6.33 24.59
CA VAL A 289 16.04 -7.53 24.87
C VAL A 289 16.66 -8.68 24.08
N ILE A 290 17.06 -9.74 24.77
CA ILE A 290 17.59 -10.95 24.15
C ILE A 290 16.47 -11.99 24.15
N LEU A 291 16.09 -12.46 22.98
CA LEU A 291 15.13 -13.54 22.79
C LEU A 291 15.92 -14.83 22.60
N TRP A 292 15.92 -15.66 23.65
CA TRP A 292 16.71 -16.88 23.72
C TRP A 292 15.88 -18.07 23.22
N SER A 293 16.25 -18.59 22.05
CA SER A 293 15.61 -19.73 21.38
C SER A 293 16.56 -20.94 21.22
N GLY A 294 17.73 -20.90 21.86
CA GLY A 294 18.71 -22.00 21.83
C GLY A 294 18.34 -23.15 22.77
N GLU A 295 18.69 -24.38 22.38
CA GLU A 295 18.40 -25.62 23.13
C GLU A 295 19.04 -25.69 24.53
N LYS A 296 20.20 -25.03 24.71
CA LYS A 296 20.84 -24.92 26.02
C LYS A 296 20.15 -23.81 26.82
N PRO A 297 19.84 -24.03 28.11
CA PRO A 297 19.23 -22.99 28.93
C PRO A 297 20.14 -21.75 28.99
N PRO A 298 19.58 -20.53 29.01
CA PRO A 298 20.36 -19.32 29.21
C PRO A 298 21.06 -19.35 30.59
N PRO A 299 22.12 -18.56 30.79
CA PRO A 299 22.79 -18.43 32.09
C PRO A 299 21.77 -18.18 33.23
N PRO A 300 21.94 -18.83 34.39
CA PRO A 300 20.86 -19.00 35.35
C PRO A 300 20.35 -17.66 35.91
N ARG A 301 19.03 -17.45 35.81
CA ARG A 301 18.26 -16.44 36.58
C ARG A 301 16.97 -17.02 37.15
N SER A 302 17.03 -18.28 37.62
CA SER A 302 16.05 -19.02 38.45
C SER A 302 14.53 -19.00 38.13
N ARG A 303 14.03 -18.32 37.08
CA ARG A 303 12.64 -18.42 36.58
C ARG A 303 12.46 -17.69 35.23
N TRP A 304 12.94 -18.29 34.14
CA TRP A 304 12.51 -17.90 32.78
C TRP A 304 11.32 -18.76 32.34
N PRO A 305 10.29 -18.20 31.67
CA PRO A 305 9.18 -18.98 31.14
C PRO A 305 9.63 -19.85 29.95
N SER A 306 9.00 -21.00 29.77
CA SER A 306 9.15 -21.81 28.54
C SER A 306 8.50 -21.08 27.37
N LEU A 307 9.31 -20.67 26.39
CA LEU A 307 8.86 -19.98 25.19
C LEU A 307 8.85 -20.95 24.00
N SER A 308 7.92 -20.78 23.06
CA SER A 308 7.89 -21.56 21.83
C SER A 308 9.01 -21.14 20.87
N SER A 309 9.60 -22.09 20.16
CA SER A 309 10.79 -21.92 19.31
C SER A 309 10.51 -21.25 17.95
N SER A 310 9.52 -20.36 17.86
CA SER A 310 9.15 -19.71 16.59
C SER A 310 10.06 -18.53 16.26
N ILE A 311 10.64 -18.52 15.06
CA ILE A 311 11.42 -17.38 14.53
C ILE A 311 10.64 -16.05 14.50
N SER A 312 9.30 -16.11 14.43
CA SER A 312 8.44 -14.92 14.47
C SER A 312 8.39 -14.25 15.84
N GLN A 313 8.95 -14.87 16.89
CA GLN A 313 8.83 -14.37 18.25
C GLN A 313 9.37 -12.95 18.44
N ARG A 314 10.34 -12.53 17.61
CA ARG A 314 10.87 -11.15 17.60
C ARG A 314 9.86 -10.08 17.17
N PHE A 315 8.75 -10.47 16.55
CA PHE A 315 7.69 -9.58 16.09
C PHE A 315 6.44 -9.58 16.98
N TYR A 316 6.37 -10.42 18.02
CA TYR A 316 5.25 -10.35 18.95
C TYR A 316 5.40 -9.13 19.89
N PRO A 317 4.32 -8.42 20.26
CA PRO A 317 4.34 -7.36 21.27
C PRO A 317 4.90 -7.86 22.61
N HIS A 318 5.84 -7.11 23.18
CA HIS A 318 6.45 -7.44 24.47
C HIS A 318 6.41 -6.20 25.38
N PRO A 319 5.96 -6.29 26.65
CA PRO A 319 5.89 -5.15 27.59
C PRO A 319 7.18 -4.36 27.82
N LEU A 320 8.34 -4.91 27.44
CA LEU A 320 9.65 -4.29 27.58
C LEU A 320 10.04 -3.41 26.38
N ILE A 321 9.36 -3.57 25.24
CA ILE A 321 9.57 -2.77 24.03
C ILE A 321 8.64 -1.56 24.13
N GLN A 322 9.11 -0.49 24.76
CA GLN A 322 8.33 0.72 25.01
C GLN A 322 8.59 1.85 24.00
N THR A 323 9.74 1.79 23.31
CA THR A 323 10.15 2.78 22.30
C THR A 323 9.37 2.65 20.99
N ALA A 324 9.23 3.76 20.28
CA ALA A 324 8.69 3.79 18.92
C ALA A 324 9.56 2.98 17.95
N ALA A 325 10.89 3.15 18.03
CA ALA A 325 11.86 2.39 17.25
C ALA A 325 12.15 1.02 17.87
N VAL A 326 12.19 -0.01 17.02
CA VAL A 326 12.70 -1.34 17.32
C VAL A 326 13.88 -1.61 16.40
N LEU A 327 15.05 -1.92 16.97
CA LEU A 327 16.20 -2.44 16.22
C LEU A 327 16.19 -3.97 16.33
N SER A 328 15.79 -4.66 15.26
CA SER A 328 15.84 -6.12 15.20
C SER A 328 17.19 -6.57 14.66
N LEU A 329 17.77 -7.55 15.35
CA LEU A 329 19.10 -8.09 15.10
C LEU A 329 19.10 -9.62 15.19
N ASP A 330 19.81 -10.26 14.27
CA ASP A 330 20.32 -11.61 14.46
C ASP A 330 21.61 -11.55 15.30
N GLU A 331 21.88 -12.59 16.11
CA GLU A 331 23.05 -12.62 17.01
C GLU A 331 24.43 -12.63 16.34
N ASP A 332 24.49 -13.02 15.06
CA ASP A 332 25.72 -13.10 14.24
C ASP A 332 26.03 -11.77 13.52
N CYS A 333 25.25 -10.72 13.80
CA CYS A 333 25.39 -9.40 13.17
C CYS A 333 26.64 -8.65 13.66
N LEU A 334 27.44 -8.12 12.73
CA LEU A 334 28.75 -7.53 13.00
C LEU A 334 28.76 -5.98 13.09
N LEU A 335 27.64 -5.34 13.44
CA LEU A 335 27.52 -3.87 13.42
C LEU A 335 28.38 -3.18 14.48
N THR A 336 28.96 -2.03 14.11
CA THR A 336 29.58 -1.09 15.04
C THR A 336 28.54 -0.15 15.66
N THR A 337 28.93 0.56 16.72
CA THR A 337 28.09 1.58 17.37
C THR A 337 27.74 2.71 16.38
N ASP A 338 28.71 3.21 15.61
CA ASP A 338 28.50 4.29 14.64
C ASP A 338 27.53 3.88 13.52
N GLU A 339 27.58 2.61 13.08
CA GLU A 339 26.62 2.08 12.10
C GLU A 339 25.20 2.07 12.68
N VAL A 340 25.03 1.58 13.92
CA VAL A 340 23.75 1.56 14.64
C VAL A 340 23.18 2.97 14.82
N ASP A 341 24.00 3.93 15.26
CA ASP A 341 23.58 5.31 15.51
C ASP A 341 23.23 6.04 14.20
N PHE A 342 23.99 5.81 13.11
CA PHE A 342 23.64 6.31 11.78
C PHE A 342 22.32 5.73 11.27
N ALA A 343 22.12 4.41 11.37
CA ALA A 343 20.89 3.77 10.92
C ALA A 343 19.67 4.22 11.75
N PHE A 344 19.84 4.52 13.04
CA PHE A 344 18.79 5.12 13.87
C PHE A 344 18.46 6.55 13.43
N ALA A 345 19.46 7.37 13.13
CA ALA A 345 19.25 8.73 12.61
C ALA A 345 18.53 8.72 11.26
N VAL A 346 18.85 7.78 10.37
CA VAL A 346 18.10 7.57 9.11
C VAL A 346 16.66 7.11 9.38
N TRP A 347 16.45 6.17 10.32
CA TRP A 347 15.10 5.74 10.69
C TRP A 347 14.25 6.88 11.27
N LYS A 348 14.83 7.78 12.06
CA LYS A 348 14.12 8.96 12.57
C LYS A 348 13.53 9.84 11.45
N SER A 349 14.21 9.97 10.31
CA SER A 349 13.70 10.71 9.14
C SER A 349 12.58 9.98 8.40
N PHE A 350 12.42 8.67 8.61
CA PHE A 350 11.49 7.81 7.87
C PHE A 350 10.85 6.75 8.79
N PRO A 351 10.15 7.17 9.86
CA PRO A 351 9.72 6.28 10.94
C PRO A 351 8.69 5.25 10.49
N ASP A 352 7.99 5.50 9.38
CA ASP A 352 7.04 4.60 8.74
C ASP A 352 7.69 3.44 7.98
N ARG A 353 9.02 3.47 7.77
CA ARG A 353 9.71 2.50 6.91
C ARG A 353 10.66 1.57 7.67
N ILE A 354 10.91 0.40 7.08
CA ILE A 354 12.04 -0.46 7.48
C ILE A 354 13.32 0.17 6.96
N VAL A 355 14.31 0.37 7.84
CA VAL A 355 15.62 0.95 7.54
C VAL A 355 16.71 -0.02 7.98
N GLY A 356 17.56 -0.49 7.07
CA GLY A 356 18.54 -1.53 7.43
C GLY A 356 19.54 -1.89 6.32
N TYR A 357 20.37 -2.89 6.60
CA TYR A 357 21.59 -3.17 5.82
C TYR A 357 21.41 -4.27 4.75
N PRO A 358 20.86 -5.46 5.05
CA PRO A 358 20.88 -6.57 4.11
C PRO A 358 19.72 -6.44 3.13
N ALA A 359 19.98 -5.86 1.97
CA ALA A 359 18.98 -5.70 0.92
C ALA A 359 18.76 -7.00 0.12
N ARG A 360 17.52 -7.25 -0.28
CA ARG A 360 17.07 -8.32 -1.18
C ARG A 360 16.01 -7.77 -2.14
N SER A 361 15.71 -8.49 -3.20
CA SER A 361 14.76 -8.03 -4.21
C SER A 361 13.79 -9.13 -4.65
N HIS A 362 12.68 -8.70 -5.21
CA HIS A 362 11.73 -9.56 -5.91
C HIS A 362 11.68 -9.21 -7.41
N TYR A 363 11.31 -10.18 -8.24
CA TYR A 363 11.11 -10.01 -9.68
C TYR A 363 9.92 -10.84 -10.17
N TRP A 364 9.40 -10.53 -11.34
CA TRP A 364 8.42 -11.40 -12.00
C TRP A 364 9.17 -12.34 -12.96
N ASP A 365 8.88 -13.63 -12.92
CA ASP A 365 9.45 -14.66 -13.81
C ASP A 365 8.39 -15.03 -14.86
N ASP A 366 8.40 -14.36 -16.01
CA ASP A 366 7.42 -14.55 -17.09
C ASP A 366 7.37 -16.00 -17.58
N ALA A 367 8.51 -16.70 -17.58
CA ALA A 367 8.57 -18.10 -18.01
C ALA A 367 7.87 -19.06 -17.04
N LYS A 368 7.72 -18.67 -15.76
CA LYS A 368 7.02 -19.45 -14.72
C LYS A 368 5.68 -18.86 -14.31
N GLY A 369 5.29 -17.70 -14.84
CA GLY A 369 4.08 -16.98 -14.42
C GLY A 369 3.99 -16.75 -12.90
N SER A 370 5.13 -16.53 -12.23
CA SER A 370 5.20 -16.42 -10.77
C SER A 370 6.24 -15.38 -10.34
N TRP A 371 6.09 -14.89 -9.11
CA TRP A 371 7.09 -14.00 -8.52
C TRP A 371 8.36 -14.78 -8.18
N GLY A 372 9.48 -14.05 -8.16
CA GLY A 372 10.85 -14.49 -8.00
C GLY A 372 11.52 -13.82 -6.80
N TYR A 373 12.30 -14.54 -5.99
CA TYR A 373 13.12 -13.99 -4.90
C TYR A 373 14.61 -13.99 -5.28
N THR A 374 15.34 -12.90 -4.98
CA THR A 374 16.77 -12.85 -5.29
C THR A 374 17.63 -12.15 -4.24
N SER A 375 18.83 -12.71 -4.06
CA SER A 375 19.96 -12.15 -3.32
C SER A 375 21.03 -11.51 -4.22
N LYS A 376 20.82 -11.49 -5.55
CA LYS A 376 21.75 -10.86 -6.49
C LYS A 376 21.94 -9.37 -6.13
N TRP A 377 23.18 -8.91 -6.23
CA TRP A 377 23.52 -7.51 -5.99
C TRP A 377 23.11 -6.65 -7.19
N THR A 378 21.86 -6.21 -7.19
CA THR A 378 21.29 -5.25 -8.14
C THR A 378 21.27 -3.83 -7.56
N ASN A 379 21.09 -2.83 -8.43
CA ASN A 379 20.88 -1.44 -8.01
C ASN A 379 19.53 -1.27 -7.31
N ASP A 380 18.51 -2.01 -7.76
CA ASP A 380 17.19 -2.04 -7.14
C ASP A 380 17.08 -3.13 -6.06
N TYR A 381 16.36 -2.82 -4.99
CA TYR A 381 15.95 -3.73 -3.94
C TYR A 381 14.50 -3.46 -3.54
N SER A 382 13.86 -4.39 -2.85
CA SER A 382 12.47 -4.23 -2.38
C SER A 382 12.22 -4.79 -0.98
N ILE A 383 13.24 -5.41 -0.40
CA ILE A 383 13.18 -6.08 0.91
C ILE A 383 14.45 -5.68 1.65
N VAL A 384 14.33 -5.32 2.92
CA VAL A 384 15.44 -5.18 3.86
C VAL A 384 15.27 -6.24 4.95
N LEU A 385 16.25 -7.13 5.12
CA LEU A 385 16.13 -8.23 6.07
C LEU A 385 16.14 -7.71 7.52
N THR A 386 15.14 -8.12 8.29
CA THR A 386 14.93 -7.70 9.69
C THR A 386 15.98 -8.26 10.66
N GLY A 387 16.89 -9.12 10.21
CA GLY A 387 18.07 -9.53 10.98
C GLY A 387 19.12 -8.43 11.16
N ALA A 388 18.96 -7.28 10.50
CA ALA A 388 19.67 -6.04 10.82
C ALA A 388 18.87 -4.84 10.29
N ALA A 389 17.79 -4.46 11.01
CA ALA A 389 16.95 -3.34 10.60
C ALA A 389 16.22 -2.65 11.77
N PHE A 390 16.05 -1.34 11.63
CA PHE A 390 15.09 -0.53 12.37
C PHE A 390 13.72 -0.55 11.71
N TYR A 391 12.66 -0.60 12.51
CA TYR A 391 11.28 -0.36 12.09
C TYR A 391 10.43 0.11 13.28
N HIS A 392 9.20 0.56 13.02
CA HIS A 392 8.31 1.05 14.07
C HIS A 392 7.58 -0.08 14.84
N ARG A 393 7.52 0.02 16.17
CA ARG A 393 6.88 -0.96 17.07
C ARG A 393 5.42 -1.32 16.70
N TYR A 394 4.69 -0.39 16.09
CA TYR A 394 3.32 -0.65 15.62
C TYR A 394 3.24 -1.85 14.66
N TYR A 395 4.31 -2.14 13.90
CA TYR A 395 4.34 -3.29 13.02
C TYR A 395 4.40 -4.63 13.77
N ASN A 396 4.91 -4.71 15.02
CA ASN A 396 4.72 -5.89 15.87
C ASN A 396 3.23 -6.12 16.19
N PHE A 397 2.49 -5.05 16.45
CA PHE A 397 1.06 -5.12 16.76
C PHE A 397 0.26 -5.59 15.54
N LEU A 398 0.46 -4.97 14.38
CA LEU A 398 -0.16 -5.43 13.13
C LEU A 398 0.26 -6.84 12.74
N TYR A 399 1.54 -7.20 12.89
CA TYR A 399 2.03 -8.55 12.60
C TYR A 399 1.28 -9.58 13.44
N THR A 400 0.88 -9.26 14.67
CA THR A 400 0.25 -10.21 15.60
C THR A 400 -1.27 -10.21 15.54
N HIS A 401 -1.89 -9.06 15.30
CA HIS A 401 -3.34 -8.88 15.45
C HIS A 401 -4.09 -8.62 14.14
N TRP A 402 -3.38 -8.38 13.04
CA TRP A 402 -3.98 -8.09 11.72
C TRP A 402 -3.65 -9.14 10.65
N LEU A 403 -2.46 -9.74 10.69
CA LEU A 403 -2.10 -10.79 9.72
C LEU A 403 -2.97 -12.04 9.86
N SER A 404 -3.29 -12.67 8.73
CA SER A 404 -4.06 -13.91 8.69
C SER A 404 -3.28 -15.06 9.39
N PRO A 405 -3.96 -15.92 10.18
CA PRO A 405 -3.37 -17.13 10.75
C PRO A 405 -2.67 -18.05 9.72
N LEU A 406 -3.10 -18.00 8.45
CA LEU A 406 -2.45 -18.74 7.36
C LEU A 406 -1.01 -18.24 7.10
N LEU A 407 -0.77 -16.93 7.21
CA LEU A 407 0.55 -16.32 6.99
C LEU A 407 1.51 -16.70 8.12
N HIS A 408 1.04 -16.63 9.37
CA HIS A 408 1.78 -17.13 10.54
C HIS A 408 2.16 -18.60 10.37
N LYS A 409 1.18 -19.46 10.06
CA LYS A 409 1.40 -20.89 9.87
C LYS A 409 2.40 -21.18 8.73
N THR A 410 2.37 -20.40 7.65
CA THR A 410 3.36 -20.52 6.54
C THR A 410 4.78 -20.24 7.01
N VAL A 411 4.97 -19.21 7.84
CA VAL A 411 6.28 -18.87 8.43
C VAL A 411 6.73 -19.92 9.44
N GLU A 412 5.82 -20.39 10.31
CA GLU A 412 6.11 -21.42 11.31
C GLU A 412 6.44 -22.79 10.69
N GLN A 413 5.76 -23.16 9.60
CA GLN A 413 6.03 -24.41 8.88
C GLN A 413 7.31 -24.37 8.05
N SER A 414 7.67 -23.21 7.50
CA SER A 414 8.92 -23.05 6.74
C SER A 414 10.13 -22.75 7.61
N GLN A 415 9.95 -22.32 8.86
CA GLN A 415 11.00 -21.78 9.74
C GLN A 415 11.85 -20.72 9.01
N ASN A 416 11.19 -19.92 8.16
CA ASN A 416 11.82 -18.95 7.27
C ASN A 416 10.80 -17.84 6.92
N CYS A 417 11.21 -16.86 6.12
CA CYS A 417 10.34 -15.87 5.47
C CYS A 417 9.61 -14.88 6.39
N GLU A 418 9.90 -14.86 7.69
CA GLU A 418 9.37 -13.91 8.66
C GLU A 418 9.80 -12.48 8.34
N ASP A 419 11.02 -12.32 7.83
CA ASP A 419 11.58 -11.07 7.33
C ASP A 419 10.86 -10.58 6.05
N ILE A 420 10.56 -11.49 5.12
CA ILE A 420 9.77 -11.20 3.91
C ILE A 420 8.35 -10.79 4.32
N LEU A 421 7.70 -11.51 5.24
CA LEU A 421 6.34 -11.21 5.69
C LEU A 421 6.25 -9.83 6.37
N MET A 422 7.25 -9.46 7.18
CA MET A 422 7.33 -8.12 7.75
C MET A 422 7.49 -7.03 6.68
N ASN A 423 8.29 -7.26 5.62
CA ASN A 423 8.40 -6.33 4.50
C ASN A 423 7.08 -6.22 3.70
N PHE A 424 6.38 -7.33 3.46
CA PHE A 424 5.03 -7.33 2.87
C PHE A 424 4.06 -6.48 3.70
N LEU A 425 4.03 -6.67 5.01
CA LEU A 425 3.15 -5.91 5.91
C LEU A 425 3.46 -4.41 5.89
N VAL A 426 4.73 -4.00 6.06
CA VAL A 426 5.08 -2.57 6.09
C VAL A 426 4.82 -1.91 4.74
N SER A 427 5.13 -2.57 3.62
CA SER A 427 4.84 -2.03 2.29
C SER A 427 3.34 -2.00 1.98
N HIS A 428 2.54 -2.97 2.43
CA HIS A 428 1.07 -2.92 2.31
C HIS A 428 0.44 -1.76 3.09
N VAL A 429 0.93 -1.50 4.31
CA VAL A 429 0.46 -0.39 5.14
C VAL A 429 0.82 0.93 4.47
N THR A 430 2.10 1.15 4.19
CA THR A 430 2.61 2.47 3.79
C THR A 430 2.51 2.78 2.30
N HIS A 431 2.42 1.77 1.43
CA HIS A 431 2.74 1.84 0.00
C HIS A 431 4.07 2.54 -0.29
N ARG A 432 5.09 2.24 0.53
CA ARG A 432 6.45 2.74 0.36
C ARG A 432 7.47 1.60 0.43
N PRO A 433 8.56 1.68 -0.36
CA PRO A 433 9.65 0.72 -0.29
C PRO A 433 10.54 0.98 0.95
N PRO A 434 11.23 -0.07 1.46
CA PRO A 434 12.17 0.07 2.57
C PRO A 434 13.41 0.90 2.19
N ILE A 435 14.22 1.30 3.18
CA ILE A 435 15.44 2.09 2.98
C ILE A 435 16.68 1.27 3.29
N LYS A 436 17.62 1.27 2.36
CA LYS A 436 18.94 0.66 2.52
C LYS A 436 19.93 1.65 3.10
N VAL A 437 20.60 1.27 4.19
CA VAL A 437 21.78 1.97 4.72
C VAL A 437 23.08 1.28 4.27
N THR A 438 24.22 1.74 4.79
CA THR A 438 25.59 1.40 4.39
C THR A 438 25.81 -0.07 3.99
N GLN A 439 26.24 -0.27 2.75
CA GLN A 439 26.50 -1.58 2.18
C GLN A 439 27.79 -2.20 2.75
N ARG A 440 27.65 -3.13 3.69
CA ARG A 440 28.72 -4.08 4.02
C ARG A 440 28.76 -5.25 3.05
N LYS A 441 29.98 -5.66 2.64
CA LYS A 441 30.21 -6.92 1.91
C LYS A 441 30.00 -8.16 2.80
N GLN A 442 30.28 -8.04 4.10
CA GLN A 442 30.04 -9.07 5.12
C GLN A 442 29.36 -8.42 6.33
N TYR A 443 28.14 -8.85 6.64
CA TYR A 443 27.35 -8.36 7.77
C TYR A 443 27.08 -9.43 8.85
N LYS A 444 27.23 -10.71 8.48
CA LYS A 444 27.25 -11.88 9.37
C LYS A 444 28.66 -12.46 9.42
N GLU A 445 29.05 -13.00 10.56
CA GLU A 445 30.32 -13.72 10.72
C GLU A 445 30.25 -15.09 10.02
N GLN A 446 31.35 -15.53 9.38
CA GLN A 446 31.39 -16.86 8.78
C GLN A 446 31.66 -17.91 9.87
N PRO A 447 30.97 -19.07 9.85
CA PRO A 447 31.24 -20.13 10.82
C PRO A 447 32.68 -20.65 10.67
N PRO A 448 33.42 -20.84 11.78
CA PRO A 448 34.78 -21.38 11.73
C PRO A 448 34.78 -22.77 11.09
N GLY A 449 35.76 -23.02 10.21
CA GLY A 449 35.89 -24.29 9.48
C GLY A 449 35.18 -24.35 8.12
N GLY A 450 34.56 -23.26 7.64
CA GLY A 450 34.00 -23.22 6.29
C GLY A 450 32.72 -24.04 6.09
N ALA A 451 32.05 -24.42 7.18
CA ALA A 451 30.74 -25.07 7.13
C ALA A 451 29.75 -24.23 6.30
N ARG A 452 28.96 -24.88 5.44
CA ARG A 452 27.93 -24.17 4.66
C ARG A 452 26.93 -23.54 5.61
N SER A 453 26.82 -22.21 5.54
CA SER A 453 25.78 -21.46 6.22
C SER A 453 24.41 -21.95 5.74
N PRO A 454 23.44 -22.25 6.63
CA PRO A 454 22.08 -22.67 6.23
C PRO A 454 21.40 -21.67 5.27
N TRP A 455 21.75 -20.39 5.40
CA TRP A 455 21.30 -19.29 4.54
C TRP A 455 21.77 -19.38 3.08
N ASN A 456 22.73 -20.25 2.76
CA ASN A 456 23.27 -20.51 1.41
C ASN A 456 22.73 -21.81 0.77
N ASP A 457 21.81 -22.51 1.43
CA ASP A 457 21.19 -23.73 0.91
C ASP A 457 20.26 -23.38 -0.29
N PRO A 458 20.33 -24.10 -1.44
CA PRO A 458 19.34 -23.98 -2.50
C PRO A 458 17.88 -24.10 -2.01
N ASP A 459 17.60 -25.00 -1.07
CA ASP A 459 16.26 -25.22 -0.54
C ASP A 459 15.76 -24.01 0.25
N HIS A 460 16.66 -23.31 0.96
CA HIS A 460 16.34 -22.05 1.64
C HIS A 460 15.89 -20.95 0.66
N PHE A 461 16.43 -20.93 -0.58
CA PHE A 461 15.94 -20.03 -1.63
C PHE A 461 14.59 -20.47 -2.21
N ILE A 462 14.38 -21.78 -2.41
CA ILE A 462 13.11 -22.35 -2.90
C ILE A 462 11.97 -22.13 -1.87
N GLN A 463 12.25 -22.22 -0.58
CA GLN A 463 11.31 -21.89 0.49
C GLN A 463 10.91 -20.42 0.45
N ARG A 464 11.89 -19.50 0.45
CA ARG A 464 11.62 -18.04 0.33
C ARG A 464 10.84 -17.71 -0.93
N GLN A 465 11.13 -18.41 -2.02
CA GLN A 465 10.43 -18.29 -3.28
C GLN A 465 8.95 -18.68 -3.17
N THR A 466 8.68 -19.76 -2.42
CA THR A 466 7.34 -20.29 -2.16
C THR A 466 6.55 -19.33 -1.28
N CYS A 467 7.12 -18.95 -0.12
CA CYS A 467 6.55 -17.96 0.79
C CYS A 467 6.11 -16.68 0.09
N LEU A 468 6.98 -16.11 -0.77
CA LEU A 468 6.72 -14.86 -1.45
C LEU A 468 5.49 -14.94 -2.38
N ASN A 469 5.29 -16.08 -3.06
CA ASN A 469 4.09 -16.32 -3.87
C ASN A 469 2.85 -16.59 -3.01
N THR A 470 2.97 -17.36 -1.92
CA THR A 470 1.88 -17.57 -0.95
C THR A 470 1.41 -16.25 -0.35
N PHE A 471 2.32 -15.37 0.05
CA PHE A 471 2.00 -14.07 0.61
C PHE A 471 1.30 -13.18 -0.43
N ALA A 472 1.81 -13.11 -1.66
CA ALA A 472 1.17 -12.34 -2.73
C ALA A 472 -0.26 -12.83 -3.05
N ALA A 473 -0.49 -14.14 -3.00
CA ALA A 473 -1.82 -14.73 -3.18
C ALA A 473 -2.78 -14.36 -2.03
N VAL A 474 -2.32 -14.40 -0.77
CA VAL A 474 -3.16 -14.07 0.40
C VAL A 474 -3.43 -12.57 0.53
N PHE A 475 -2.47 -11.70 0.18
CA PHE A 475 -2.69 -10.25 0.09
C PHE A 475 -3.51 -9.84 -1.15
N GLY A 476 -3.66 -10.74 -2.13
CA GLY A 476 -4.37 -10.50 -3.40
C GLY A 476 -3.60 -9.68 -4.44
N TYR A 477 -2.38 -9.22 -4.12
CA TYR A 477 -1.47 -8.50 -5.00
C TYR A 477 -0.03 -8.58 -4.46
N MET A 478 0.95 -8.02 -5.18
CA MET A 478 2.33 -7.85 -4.70
C MET A 478 2.49 -6.50 -3.99
N PRO A 479 2.64 -6.43 -2.65
CA PRO A 479 2.78 -5.17 -1.93
C PRO A 479 4.21 -4.64 -1.93
N LEU A 480 5.21 -5.47 -2.24
CA LEU A 480 6.62 -5.06 -2.22
C LEU A 480 6.90 -4.07 -3.35
N LEU A 481 7.40 -2.88 -2.97
CA LEU A 481 7.82 -1.85 -3.91
C LEU A 481 9.35 -1.85 -4.05
N ARG A 482 9.83 -1.57 -5.26
CA ARG A 482 11.27 -1.41 -5.52
C ARG A 482 11.76 -0.02 -5.16
N SER A 483 13.02 0.07 -4.76
CA SER A 483 13.77 1.31 -4.61
C SER A 483 15.23 1.12 -4.97
N ASN A 484 15.85 2.20 -5.40
CA ASN A 484 17.29 2.37 -5.60
C ASN A 484 17.90 3.32 -4.53
N MET A 485 17.09 3.78 -3.57
CA MET A 485 17.52 4.73 -2.53
C MET A 485 18.54 4.08 -1.60
N ARG A 486 19.62 4.80 -1.33
CA ARG A 486 20.62 4.39 -0.36
C ARG A 486 21.11 5.60 0.42
N LEU A 487 21.25 5.43 1.73
CA LEU A 487 21.84 6.44 2.59
C LEU A 487 23.12 5.90 3.23
N ASP A 488 24.18 6.68 3.08
CA ASP A 488 25.52 6.41 3.59
C ASP A 488 25.96 7.59 4.48
N PRO A 489 26.78 7.37 5.52
CA PRO A 489 27.37 8.47 6.28
C PRO A 489 28.32 9.29 5.39
N VAL A 490 28.53 10.57 5.71
CA VAL A 490 29.29 11.52 4.87
C VAL A 490 30.71 11.03 4.52
N LEU A 491 31.35 10.26 5.42
CA LEU A 491 32.69 9.69 5.22
C LEU A 491 32.69 8.31 4.54
N PHE A 492 31.57 7.85 3.97
CA PHE A 492 31.50 6.54 3.34
C PHE A 492 32.36 6.47 2.07
N LYS A 493 33.29 5.50 2.04
CA LYS A 493 34.39 5.37 1.07
C LYS A 493 35.39 6.55 1.06
N ASP A 494 35.27 7.52 1.95
CA ASP A 494 36.23 8.61 2.01
C ASP A 494 37.59 8.09 2.50
N PRO A 495 38.67 8.19 1.69
CA PRO A 495 40.01 7.83 2.13
C PRO A 495 40.62 8.86 3.11
N VAL A 496 39.86 9.78 3.73
CA VAL A 496 40.31 10.70 4.77
C VAL A 496 41.20 10.03 5.84
N SER A 497 40.99 8.77 6.22
CA SER A 497 41.90 8.05 7.13
C SER A 497 43.28 7.74 6.52
N ASN A 498 43.34 7.49 5.21
CA ASN A 498 44.58 7.34 4.43
C ASN A 498 45.21 8.71 4.09
N LEU A 499 44.41 9.74 3.86
CA LEU A 499 44.87 11.11 3.58
C LEU A 499 45.36 11.82 4.85
N ARG A 500 44.75 11.58 6.03
CA ARG A 500 45.27 12.02 7.34
C ARG A 500 46.65 11.42 7.64
N LYS A 501 46.94 10.19 7.18
CA LYS A 501 48.30 9.63 7.26
C LYS A 501 49.32 10.38 6.38
N LYS A 502 48.88 11.05 5.30
CA LYS A 502 49.73 11.89 4.45
C LYS A 502 50.04 13.26 5.08
N TYR A 503 49.14 13.78 5.93
CA TYR A 503 49.30 15.07 6.62
C TYR A 503 49.13 14.93 8.14
N ARG A 504 49.95 14.08 8.77
CA ARG A 504 49.93 13.83 10.23
C ARG A 504 50.11 15.07 11.11
N GLN A 505 50.59 16.18 10.55
CA GLN A 505 50.89 17.43 11.26
C GLN A 505 49.95 18.59 10.86
N ILE A 506 48.84 18.32 10.14
CA ILE A 506 47.93 19.41 9.74
C ILE A 506 47.27 20.12 10.93
N GLU A 507 47.16 19.43 12.06
CA GLU A 507 46.66 19.96 13.35
C GLU A 507 47.70 20.81 14.10
N LEU A 508 48.96 20.86 13.63
CA LEU A 508 50.02 21.74 14.16
C LEU A 508 50.18 23.05 13.36
N VAL A 509 49.47 23.20 12.23
CA VAL A 509 49.53 24.43 11.41
C VAL A 509 48.49 25.42 11.95
N GLY A 510 48.83 26.07 13.07
CA GLY A 510 47.98 27.07 13.73
C GLY A 510 48.13 27.17 15.25
N SER A 511 49.01 26.37 15.86
CA SER A 511 49.38 26.40 17.29
C SER A 511 50.76 27.04 17.50
#